data_AF-A0A537JZQ7-F1
#
_entry.id   AF-A0A537JZQ7-F1
#
_cell.length_a   1.000
_cell.length_b   1.000
_cell.length_c   1.000
_cell.angle_alpha   90.00
_cell.angle_beta   90.00
_cell.angle_gamma   90.00
#
_symmetry.space_group_name_H-M   'P 1'
#
loop_
_entity.id
_entity.type
_entity.pdbx_description
1 polymer ?
#
loop_
_entity_poly.entity_id
_entity_poly.type
_entity_poly.pdbx_seq_one_letter_code
_entity_poly.pdbx_strand_id
1 'polypeptide(L)'
;MKKIWNGIKGVGRIMARIIVEIIHRLVINLFDTLFGFLNWPEKKLRVMIFILQDQQTNAVVSPTDLATAMEYAKRSFQKNFNTRLLPSKPGQPFAAVLQKKIPHEVLYPKGSVGALVEEFKSPGNFFASNLSGLFYPVTAFVVLNIDHAAGCSLGPLTDYVTLDPDGAKNASTLAHEIAHACGLWHVPSKSNLLWRTFSRGDEVKWWQKNIFRSSRHVTYW
;
A
#
# COMPACT_ATOMS: atom_id res chain seq x y z
N MET A 1 -27.48 10.71 -10.95
CA MET A 1 -26.39 11.72 -11.01
C MET A 1 -25.20 11.42 -10.10
N LYS A 2 -25.35 11.29 -8.76
CA LYS A 2 -24.23 11.08 -7.82
C LYS A 2 -23.31 9.87 -8.15
N LYS A 3 -23.90 8.73 -8.57
CA LYS A 3 -23.13 7.53 -8.97
C LYS A 3 -22.25 7.78 -10.20
N ILE A 4 -22.77 8.46 -11.22
CA ILE A 4 -22.06 8.78 -12.47
C ILE A 4 -20.89 9.73 -12.15
N TRP A 5 -21.12 10.74 -11.33
CA TRP A 5 -20.09 11.69 -10.91
C TRP A 5 -18.94 11.02 -10.14
N ASN A 6 -19.26 10.06 -9.26
CA ASN A 6 -18.25 9.27 -8.56
C ASN A 6 -17.41 8.42 -9.52
N GLY A 7 -18.04 7.84 -10.55
CA GLY A 7 -17.34 7.12 -11.61
C GLY A 7 -16.36 8.00 -12.36
N ILE A 8 -16.80 9.17 -12.82
CA ILE A 8 -15.95 10.15 -13.54
C ILE A 8 -14.75 10.57 -12.67
N LYS A 9 -14.99 10.90 -11.39
CA LYS A 9 -13.92 11.22 -10.44
C LYS A 9 -12.93 10.07 -10.27
N GLY A 10 -13.42 8.83 -10.18
CA GLY A 10 -12.57 7.65 -10.09
C GLY A 10 -11.66 7.51 -11.30
N VAL A 11 -12.20 7.62 -12.52
CA VAL A 11 -11.42 7.55 -13.78
C VAL A 11 -10.38 8.65 -13.83
N GLY A 12 -10.76 9.89 -13.53
CA GLY A 12 -9.83 11.02 -13.53
C GLY A 12 -8.66 10.83 -12.56
N ARG A 13 -8.92 10.30 -11.34
CA ARG A 13 -7.86 10.00 -10.36
C ARG A 13 -6.90 8.92 -10.87
N ILE A 14 -7.41 7.83 -11.43
CA ILE A 14 -6.57 6.73 -11.95
C ILE A 14 -5.69 7.23 -13.09
N MET A 15 -6.27 7.96 -14.05
CA MET A 15 -5.52 8.51 -15.17
C MET A 15 -4.43 9.49 -14.72
N ALA A 16 -4.75 10.39 -13.78
CA ALA A 16 -3.76 11.30 -13.21
C ALA A 16 -2.61 10.54 -12.52
N ARG A 17 -2.91 9.49 -11.76
CA ARG A 17 -1.89 8.65 -11.09
C ARG A 17 -1.03 7.88 -12.09
N ILE A 18 -1.61 7.33 -13.15
CA ILE A 18 -0.86 6.67 -14.23
C ILE A 18 0.13 7.66 -14.86
N ILE A 19 -0.33 8.85 -15.20
CA ILE A 19 0.51 9.90 -15.81
C ILE A 19 1.65 10.27 -14.86
N VAL A 20 1.35 10.53 -13.58
CA VAL A 20 2.36 10.86 -12.57
C VAL A 20 3.36 9.72 -12.41
N GLU A 21 2.91 8.46 -12.36
CA GLU A 21 3.78 7.29 -12.22
C GLU A 21 4.73 7.14 -13.43
N ILE A 22 4.22 7.33 -14.66
CA ILE A 22 5.02 7.28 -15.89
C ILE A 22 6.07 8.41 -15.88
N ILE A 23 5.66 9.65 -15.62
CA ILE A 23 6.58 10.79 -15.55
C ILE A 23 7.63 10.54 -14.47
N HIS A 24 7.22 10.06 -13.30
CA HIS A 24 8.15 9.82 -12.20
C HIS A 24 9.18 8.74 -12.56
N ARG A 25 8.76 7.63 -13.19
CA ARG A 25 9.67 6.54 -13.56
C ARG A 25 10.60 6.87 -14.72
N LEU A 26 10.11 7.60 -15.72
CA LEU A 26 10.84 7.85 -16.97
C LEU A 26 11.63 9.17 -16.95
N VAL A 27 11.25 10.13 -16.10
CA VAL A 27 11.88 11.45 -16.04
C VAL A 27 12.63 11.64 -14.73
N ILE A 28 11.96 11.42 -13.59
CA ILE A 28 12.54 11.77 -12.27
C ILE A 28 13.47 10.65 -11.76
N ASN A 29 13.04 9.40 -11.85
CA ASN A 29 13.74 8.22 -11.32
C ASN A 29 14.25 7.31 -12.45
N LEU A 30 14.56 7.84 -13.64
CA LEU A 30 15.09 7.05 -14.76
C LEU A 30 16.34 6.26 -14.34
N PHE A 31 17.18 6.87 -13.50
CA PHE A 31 18.35 6.20 -12.95
C PHE A 31 17.99 4.97 -12.13
N ASP A 32 17.03 5.04 -11.21
CA ASP A 32 16.58 3.86 -10.44
C ASP A 32 15.84 2.85 -11.33
N THR A 33 15.14 3.29 -12.38
CA THR A 33 14.50 2.40 -13.35
C THR A 33 15.54 1.52 -14.07
N LEU A 34 16.71 2.08 -14.40
CA LEU A 34 17.79 1.36 -15.06
C LEU A 34 18.72 0.64 -14.08
N PHE A 35 19.04 1.28 -12.96
CA PHE A 35 20.14 0.91 -12.06
C PHE A 35 19.72 0.72 -10.60
N GLY A 36 18.43 0.66 -10.28
CA GLY A 36 17.94 0.49 -8.90
C GLY A 36 18.44 -0.78 -8.22
N PHE A 37 18.84 -1.81 -8.98
CA PHE A 37 19.44 -3.05 -8.48
C PHE A 37 20.77 -2.82 -7.74
N LEU A 38 21.45 -1.70 -8.01
CA LEU A 38 22.64 -1.27 -7.27
C LEU A 38 22.31 -0.93 -5.81
N ASN A 39 21.02 -0.75 -5.49
CA ASN A 39 20.54 -0.44 -4.14
C ASN A 39 21.25 0.79 -3.55
N TRP A 40 21.63 1.77 -4.37
CA TRP A 40 22.36 2.96 -3.91
C TRP A 40 21.87 4.23 -4.60
N PRO A 41 21.74 5.36 -3.88
CA PRO A 41 21.84 5.49 -2.42
C PRO A 41 20.58 4.97 -1.67
N GLU A 42 20.59 5.02 -0.34
CA GLU A 42 19.42 4.65 0.48
C GLU A 42 18.23 5.58 0.15
N LYS A 43 17.04 4.99 -0.03
CA LYS A 43 15.79 5.73 -0.27
C LYS A 43 14.87 5.64 0.94
N LYS A 44 13.80 6.42 0.94
CA LYS A 44 12.79 6.48 1.99
C LYS A 44 11.44 6.13 1.39
N LEU A 45 10.65 5.42 2.18
CA LEU A 45 9.25 5.13 1.90
C LEU A 45 8.43 5.53 3.11
N ARG A 46 7.49 6.45 2.93
CA ARG A 46 6.65 6.97 4.00
C ARG A 46 5.32 6.21 4.05
N VAL A 47 4.93 5.77 5.25
CA VAL A 47 3.73 4.95 5.46
C VAL A 47 2.89 5.49 6.61
N MET A 48 1.57 5.41 6.45
CA MET A 48 0.59 5.60 7.52
C MET A 48 -0.35 4.40 7.53
N ILE A 49 -0.66 3.88 8.71
CA ILE A 49 -1.65 2.83 8.91
C ILE A 49 -2.84 3.40 9.67
N PHE A 50 -4.01 3.38 9.05
CA PHE A 50 -5.27 3.71 9.69
C PHE A 50 -5.99 2.43 10.09
N ILE A 51 -6.20 2.24 11.38
CA ILE A 51 -7.04 1.18 11.92
C ILE A 51 -8.47 1.70 11.93
N LEU A 52 -9.35 1.08 11.15
CA LEU A 52 -10.75 1.46 11.12
C LEU A 52 -11.48 0.94 12.36
N GLN A 53 -12.61 1.55 12.65
CA GLN A 53 -13.51 1.12 13.71
C GLN A 53 -14.72 0.40 13.11
N ASP A 54 -15.22 -0.61 13.82
CA ASP A 54 -16.49 -1.27 13.51
C ASP A 54 -17.70 -0.34 13.73
N GLN A 55 -18.91 -0.85 13.55
CA GLN A 55 -20.14 -0.06 13.74
C GLN A 55 -20.42 0.28 15.22
N GLN A 56 -19.73 -0.41 16.15
CA GLN A 56 -19.79 -0.24 17.60
C GLN A 56 -18.63 0.62 18.12
N THR A 57 -17.84 1.24 17.22
CA THR A 57 -16.67 2.08 17.52
C THR A 57 -15.44 1.35 18.07
N ASN A 58 -15.43 0.02 18.06
CA ASN A 58 -14.26 -0.75 18.44
C ASN A 58 -13.24 -0.74 17.29
N ALA A 59 -11.97 -0.53 17.61
CA ALA A 59 -10.91 -0.70 16.63
C ALA A 59 -10.87 -2.16 16.14
N VAL A 60 -10.74 -2.35 14.82
CA VAL A 60 -10.73 -3.69 14.21
C VAL A 60 -9.58 -4.57 14.71
N VAL A 61 -8.44 -3.95 15.04
CA VAL A 61 -7.29 -4.59 15.69
C VAL A 61 -6.67 -3.62 16.70
N SER A 62 -5.86 -4.13 17.63
CA SER A 62 -5.01 -3.28 18.46
C SER A 62 -3.83 -2.75 17.63
N PRO A 63 -3.35 -1.51 17.83
CA PRO A 63 -2.11 -1.05 17.22
C PRO A 63 -0.90 -1.97 17.45
N THR A 64 -0.88 -2.70 18.57
CA THR A 64 0.18 -3.67 18.89
C THR A 64 0.17 -4.88 17.98
N ASP A 65 -0.98 -5.24 17.41
CA ASP A 65 -1.12 -6.39 16.50
C ASP A 65 -0.32 -6.21 15.21
N LEU A 66 -0.02 -4.95 14.85
CA LEU A 66 0.76 -4.59 13.67
C LEU A 66 2.29 -4.69 13.88
N ALA A 67 2.76 -4.88 15.12
CA ALA A 67 4.19 -4.80 15.44
C ALA A 67 5.02 -5.79 14.61
N THR A 68 4.59 -7.05 14.52
CA THR A 68 5.27 -8.10 13.75
C THR A 68 5.31 -7.77 12.25
N ALA A 69 4.19 -7.33 11.67
CA ALA A 69 4.11 -6.96 10.26
C ALA A 69 4.99 -5.73 9.93
N MET A 70 5.00 -4.74 10.82
CA MET A 70 5.80 -3.53 10.69
C MET A 70 7.30 -3.81 10.77
N GLU A 71 7.75 -4.61 11.73
CA GLU A 71 9.16 -4.97 11.87
C GLU A 71 9.65 -5.80 10.68
N TYR A 72 8.82 -6.74 10.19
CA TYR A 72 9.12 -7.47 8.97
C TYR A 72 9.24 -6.51 7.77
N ALA A 73 8.30 -5.59 7.59
CA ALA A 73 8.32 -4.64 6.47
C ALA A 73 9.55 -3.73 6.51
N LYS A 74 9.90 -3.16 7.67
CA LYS A 74 11.12 -2.36 7.85
C LYS A 74 12.36 -3.15 7.44
N ARG A 75 12.52 -4.37 7.98
CA ARG A 75 13.67 -5.23 7.70
C ARG A 75 13.73 -5.61 6.23
N SER A 76 12.62 -6.07 5.66
CA SER A 76 12.53 -6.51 4.26
C SER A 76 12.91 -5.36 3.33
N PHE A 77 12.33 -4.17 3.53
CA PHE A 77 12.61 -3.04 2.64
C PHE A 77 14.03 -2.50 2.76
N GLN A 78 14.57 -2.45 3.97
CA GLN A 78 15.97 -2.07 4.17
C GLN A 78 16.90 -3.08 3.51
N LYS A 79 16.71 -4.39 3.76
CA LYS A 79 17.58 -5.46 3.24
C LYS A 79 17.52 -5.57 1.72
N ASN A 80 16.31 -5.61 1.17
CA ASN A 80 16.11 -6.00 -0.23
C ASN A 80 16.22 -4.82 -1.19
N PHE A 81 15.78 -3.62 -0.78
CA PHE A 81 15.69 -2.45 -1.64
C PHE A 81 16.59 -1.28 -1.21
N ASN A 82 17.29 -1.40 -0.07
CA ASN A 82 17.96 -0.28 0.60
C ASN A 82 17.01 0.93 0.75
N THR A 83 15.81 0.64 1.26
CA THR A 83 14.75 1.62 1.46
C THR A 83 14.30 1.62 2.91
N ARG A 84 14.48 2.76 3.57
CA ARG A 84 14.06 2.97 4.96
C ARG A 84 12.58 3.30 5.04
N LEU A 85 11.85 2.50 5.82
CA LEU A 85 10.45 2.75 6.10
C LEU A 85 10.31 3.80 7.21
N LEU A 86 9.54 4.85 6.95
CA LEU A 86 9.35 5.99 7.86
C LEU A 86 7.86 6.26 8.07
N PRO A 87 7.46 6.84 9.21
CA PRO A 87 6.09 7.33 9.37
C PRO A 87 5.82 8.45 8.37
N SER A 88 4.53 8.63 8.03
CA SER A 88 4.09 9.67 7.07
C SER A 88 4.62 11.06 7.44
N LYS A 89 4.70 11.39 8.73
CA LYS A 89 5.30 12.62 9.25
C LYS A 89 6.31 12.32 10.36
N PRO A 90 7.40 13.10 10.50
CA PRO A 90 8.34 12.97 11.60
C PRO A 90 7.63 13.06 12.97
N GLY A 91 8.03 12.21 13.91
CA GLY A 91 7.48 12.18 15.27
C GLY A 91 6.09 11.55 15.40
N GLN A 92 5.44 11.14 14.30
CA GLN A 92 4.15 10.43 14.36
C GLN A 92 4.33 8.91 14.43
N PRO A 93 3.39 8.19 15.07
CA PRO A 93 3.37 6.74 14.99
C PRO A 93 3.07 6.26 13.57
N PHE A 94 3.47 5.02 13.26
CA PHE A 94 3.09 4.39 11.98
C PHE A 94 1.61 4.06 11.91
N ALA A 95 0.95 3.82 13.05
CA ALA A 95 -0.43 3.39 13.12
C ALA A 95 -1.27 4.28 14.03
N ALA A 96 -2.49 4.59 13.62
CA ALA A 96 -3.47 5.29 14.43
C ALA A 96 -4.89 4.77 14.14
N VAL A 97 -5.76 4.78 15.16
CA VAL A 97 -7.19 4.52 14.98
C VAL A 97 -7.85 5.73 14.33
N LEU A 98 -8.57 5.51 13.24
CA LEU A 98 -9.22 6.58 12.50
C LEU A 98 -10.56 6.95 13.15
N GLN A 99 -10.54 8.00 13.96
CA GLN A 99 -11.68 8.49 14.76
C GLN A 99 -12.75 9.17 13.91
N LYS A 100 -13.52 8.39 13.15
CA LYS A 100 -14.66 8.88 12.36
C LYS A 100 -15.64 7.76 12.07
N LYS A 101 -16.87 8.12 11.72
CA LYS A 101 -17.87 7.16 11.25
C LYS A 101 -17.41 6.50 9.95
N ILE A 102 -17.32 5.16 9.96
CA ILE A 102 -16.90 4.36 8.82
C ILE A 102 -18.15 3.82 8.11
N PRO A 103 -18.37 4.14 6.81
CA PRO A 103 -19.43 3.51 6.02
C PRO A 103 -19.27 1.99 6.02
N HIS A 104 -20.38 1.25 6.11
CA HIS A 104 -20.34 -0.21 6.19
C HIS A 104 -19.56 -0.82 5.02
N GLU A 105 -19.78 -0.34 3.79
CA GLU A 105 -19.11 -0.83 2.59
C GLU A 105 -17.58 -0.62 2.57
N VAL A 106 -17.05 0.26 3.42
CA VAL A 106 -15.60 0.48 3.56
C VAL A 106 -14.95 -0.58 4.45
N LEU A 107 -15.72 -1.18 5.36
CA LEU A 107 -15.23 -2.23 6.26
C LEU A 107 -15.11 -3.60 5.58
N TYR A 108 -15.78 -3.78 4.45
CA TYR A 108 -15.82 -5.03 3.68
C TYR A 108 -15.48 -4.80 2.20
N PRO A 109 -14.29 -4.25 1.89
CA PRO A 109 -13.90 -4.08 0.49
C PRO A 109 -13.75 -5.45 -0.18
N LYS A 110 -14.09 -5.49 -1.47
CA LYS A 110 -13.88 -6.67 -2.30
C LYS A 110 -12.41 -6.81 -2.66
N GLY A 111 -11.90 -8.03 -2.67
CA GLY A 111 -10.57 -8.33 -3.19
C GLY A 111 -10.49 -8.32 -4.72
N SER A 112 -9.25 -8.40 -5.23
CA SER A 112 -8.94 -8.66 -6.65
C SER A 112 -9.64 -7.69 -7.63
N VAL A 113 -10.29 -8.19 -8.68
CA VAL A 113 -11.02 -7.39 -9.68
C VAL A 113 -12.15 -6.58 -9.02
N GLY A 114 -12.72 -7.07 -7.93
CA GLY A 114 -13.75 -6.36 -7.16
C GLY A 114 -13.24 -5.04 -6.56
N ALA A 115 -11.98 -5.00 -6.12
CA ALA A 115 -11.35 -3.78 -5.60
C ALA A 115 -11.32 -2.67 -6.66
N LEU A 116 -11.04 -3.03 -7.93
CA LEU A 116 -10.98 -2.05 -9.01
C LEU A 116 -12.36 -1.41 -9.24
N VAL A 117 -13.42 -2.22 -9.19
CA VAL A 117 -14.80 -1.72 -9.29
C VAL A 117 -15.17 -0.82 -8.11
N GLU A 118 -14.65 -1.09 -6.92
CA GLU A 118 -14.91 -0.30 -5.72
C GLU A 118 -14.13 1.01 -5.64
N GLU A 119 -13.01 1.13 -6.36
CA GLU A 119 -12.27 2.39 -6.51
C GLU A 119 -13.17 3.48 -7.11
N PHE A 120 -14.12 3.11 -7.97
CA PHE A 120 -15.09 4.04 -8.59
C PHE A 120 -16.36 4.27 -7.74
N LYS A 121 -16.44 3.68 -6.55
CA LYS A 121 -17.61 3.72 -5.66
C LYS A 121 -17.29 4.42 -4.33
N SER A 122 -18.15 4.21 -3.34
CA SER A 122 -18.02 4.79 -2.00
C SER A 122 -16.70 4.41 -1.31
N PRO A 123 -16.23 3.13 -1.34
CA PRO A 123 -14.97 2.76 -0.70
C PRO A 123 -13.75 3.51 -1.25
N GLY A 124 -13.58 3.55 -2.58
CA GLY A 124 -12.46 4.28 -3.19
C GLY A 124 -12.47 5.79 -2.92
N ASN A 125 -13.65 6.41 -2.81
CA ASN A 125 -13.76 7.82 -2.41
C ASN A 125 -13.38 8.03 -0.94
N PHE A 126 -13.78 7.10 -0.08
CA PHE A 126 -13.41 7.14 1.32
C PHE A 126 -11.89 7.01 1.49
N PHE A 127 -11.26 6.01 0.88
CA PHE A 127 -9.82 5.80 1.04
C PHE A 127 -9.01 6.99 0.50
N ALA A 128 -9.36 7.47 -0.69
CA ALA A 128 -8.66 8.60 -1.29
C ALA A 128 -8.82 9.92 -0.51
N SER A 129 -9.97 10.15 0.15
CA SER A 129 -10.17 11.34 0.98
C SER A 129 -9.45 11.27 2.33
N ASN A 130 -8.81 10.14 2.64
CA ASN A 130 -8.14 9.88 3.92
C ASN A 130 -6.69 9.44 3.75
N LEU A 131 -6.07 9.80 2.61
CA LEU A 131 -4.65 9.59 2.40
C LEU A 131 -3.83 10.52 3.30
N SER A 132 -2.66 10.04 3.73
CA SER A 132 -1.85 10.69 4.77
C SER A 132 -1.05 11.94 4.34
N GLY A 133 -1.22 12.44 3.11
CA GLY A 133 -0.81 13.79 2.71
C GLY A 133 0.21 13.88 1.56
N LEU A 134 1.04 14.93 1.62
CA LEU A 134 2.04 15.27 0.59
C LEU A 134 3.22 14.29 0.56
N PHE A 135 3.91 14.23 -0.59
CA PHE A 135 5.05 13.34 -0.87
C PHE A 135 4.69 11.85 -1.04
N TYR A 136 3.46 11.57 -1.46
CA TYR A 136 3.00 10.23 -1.85
C TYR A 136 3.27 9.13 -0.80
N PRO A 137 2.87 9.30 0.47
CA PRO A 137 2.93 8.20 1.41
C PRO A 137 1.98 7.07 0.99
N VAL A 138 2.38 5.81 1.21
CA VAL A 138 1.46 4.68 1.08
C VAL A 138 0.61 4.61 2.36
N THR A 139 -0.71 4.65 2.21
CA THR A 139 -1.63 4.57 3.35
C THR A 139 -2.24 3.17 3.44
N ALA A 140 -1.97 2.42 4.50
CA ALA A 140 -2.63 1.14 4.74
C ALA A 140 -3.89 1.36 5.58
N PHE A 141 -5.00 0.74 5.20
CA PHE A 141 -6.24 0.72 5.96
C PHE A 141 -6.49 -0.68 6.51
N VAL A 142 -6.58 -0.82 7.83
CA VAL A 142 -7.02 -2.07 8.45
C VAL A 142 -8.54 -2.07 8.52
N VAL A 143 -9.14 -2.87 7.64
CA VAL A 143 -10.59 -3.06 7.48
C VAL A 143 -11.04 -4.33 8.18
N LEU A 144 -12.34 -4.52 8.35
CA LEU A 144 -12.86 -5.66 9.12
C LEU A 144 -12.68 -6.99 8.37
N ASN A 145 -12.87 -7.01 7.05
CA ASN A 145 -12.70 -8.19 6.22
C ASN A 145 -12.42 -7.79 4.78
N ILE A 146 -11.59 -8.54 4.07
CA ILE A 146 -11.41 -8.41 2.63
C ILE A 146 -11.88 -9.70 1.97
N ASP A 147 -12.76 -9.58 0.97
CA ASP A 147 -13.34 -10.76 0.32
C ASP A 147 -12.24 -11.65 -0.30
N HIS A 148 -12.16 -12.90 0.18
CA HIS A 148 -11.21 -13.93 -0.25
C HIS A 148 -9.71 -13.58 -0.17
N ALA A 149 -9.32 -12.60 0.65
CA ALA A 149 -7.93 -12.19 0.81
C ALA A 149 -7.68 -11.60 2.20
N ALA A 150 -6.42 -11.55 2.64
CA ALA A 150 -6.05 -10.84 3.88
C ALA A 150 -5.42 -9.46 3.63
N GLY A 151 -5.13 -9.17 2.37
CA GLY A 151 -4.58 -7.90 1.93
C GLY A 151 -5.04 -7.63 0.50
N CYS A 152 -5.15 -6.35 0.15
CA CYS A 152 -5.41 -5.96 -1.22
C CYS A 152 -4.71 -4.65 -1.56
N SER A 153 -4.18 -4.61 -2.77
CA SER A 153 -3.57 -3.45 -3.38
C SER A 153 -4.02 -3.38 -4.84
N LEU A 154 -4.41 -2.19 -5.30
CA LEU A 154 -4.68 -1.93 -6.72
C LEU A 154 -3.40 -1.60 -7.49
N GLY A 155 -2.25 -1.96 -6.92
CA GLY A 155 -0.95 -1.71 -7.50
C GLY A 155 -0.60 -0.22 -7.51
N PRO A 156 0.16 0.25 -8.51
CA PRO A 156 0.60 1.66 -8.58
C PRO A 156 -0.54 2.65 -8.88
N LEU A 157 -1.77 2.15 -9.07
CA LEU A 157 -2.96 2.94 -9.39
C LEU A 157 -3.60 3.58 -8.15
N THR A 158 -3.19 3.19 -6.95
CA THR A 158 -3.64 3.78 -5.69
C THR A 158 -2.49 4.17 -4.77
N ASP A 159 -2.75 5.11 -3.88
CA ASP A 159 -1.84 5.53 -2.80
C ASP A 159 -2.11 4.75 -1.50
N TYR A 160 -2.91 3.69 -1.59
CA TYR A 160 -3.36 2.95 -0.43
C TYR A 160 -3.44 1.45 -0.69
N VAL A 161 -3.40 0.72 0.42
CA VAL A 161 -3.60 -0.73 0.51
C VAL A 161 -4.62 -1.02 1.62
N THR A 162 -5.25 -2.17 1.57
CA THR A 162 -6.12 -2.65 2.65
C THR A 162 -5.56 -3.93 3.25
N LEU A 163 -5.77 -4.10 4.55
CA LEU A 163 -5.47 -5.32 5.31
C LEU A 163 -6.70 -5.69 6.13
N ASP A 164 -6.99 -6.98 6.26
CA ASP A 164 -7.92 -7.45 7.28
C ASP A 164 -7.18 -7.78 8.59
N PRO A 165 -7.86 -8.26 9.65
CA PRO A 165 -7.19 -8.61 10.90
C PRO A 165 -6.09 -9.68 10.77
N ASP A 166 -6.29 -10.68 9.90
CA ASP A 166 -5.32 -11.76 9.69
C ASP A 166 -4.09 -11.24 8.94
N GLY A 167 -4.30 -10.37 7.96
CA GLY A 167 -3.25 -9.70 7.20
C GLY A 167 -2.46 -8.71 8.04
N ALA A 168 -3.13 -7.99 8.95
CA ALA A 168 -2.49 -7.08 9.89
C ALA A 168 -1.55 -7.81 10.87
N LYS A 169 -1.93 -9.02 11.29
CA LYS A 169 -1.14 -9.86 12.21
C LYS A 169 -0.07 -10.69 11.51
N ASN A 170 -0.24 -10.95 10.21
CA ASN A 170 0.73 -11.70 9.42
C ASN A 170 1.99 -10.87 9.15
N ALA A 171 3.16 -11.46 9.41
CA ALA A 171 4.45 -10.77 9.27
C ALA A 171 4.68 -10.18 7.87
N SER A 172 4.36 -10.92 6.79
CA SER A 172 4.78 -10.54 5.44
C SER A 172 3.70 -9.83 4.62
N THR A 173 2.42 -9.88 5.03
CA THR A 173 1.32 -9.31 4.24
C THR A 173 1.46 -7.81 4.04
N LEU A 174 1.75 -7.03 5.09
CA LEU A 174 1.91 -5.57 4.95
C LEU A 174 3.02 -5.21 3.93
N ALA A 175 4.18 -5.87 4.02
CA ALA A 175 5.28 -5.64 3.09
C ALA A 175 4.90 -6.01 1.64
N HIS A 176 4.16 -7.09 1.46
CA HIS A 176 3.66 -7.54 0.15
C HIS A 176 2.70 -6.53 -0.48
N GLU A 177 1.71 -6.04 0.28
CA GLU A 177 0.73 -5.10 -0.26
C GLU A 177 1.37 -3.74 -0.58
N ILE A 178 2.27 -3.25 0.27
CA ILE A 178 3.05 -2.04 0.00
C ILE A 178 3.93 -2.22 -1.25
N ALA A 179 4.54 -3.40 -1.42
CA ALA A 179 5.31 -3.71 -2.62
C ALA A 179 4.45 -3.67 -3.89
N HIS A 180 3.21 -4.14 -3.83
CA HIS A 180 2.24 -3.95 -4.91
C HIS A 180 1.95 -2.48 -5.19
N ALA A 181 1.72 -1.66 -4.16
CA ALA A 181 1.52 -0.22 -4.32
C ALA A 181 2.72 0.47 -4.99
N CYS A 182 3.93 -0.08 -4.80
CA CYS A 182 5.16 0.39 -5.45
C CYS A 182 5.37 -0.20 -6.87
N GLY A 183 4.38 -0.89 -7.43
CA GLY A 183 4.39 -1.40 -8.80
C GLY A 183 4.91 -2.82 -8.98
N LEU A 184 5.14 -3.58 -7.90
CA LEU A 184 5.54 -4.98 -8.02
C LEU A 184 4.34 -5.89 -8.27
N TRP A 185 4.56 -6.98 -8.98
CA TRP A 185 3.56 -7.97 -9.37
C TRP A 185 3.92 -9.32 -8.78
N HIS A 186 2.95 -10.23 -8.74
CA HIS A 186 3.21 -11.58 -8.24
C HIS A 186 4.31 -12.28 -9.04
N VAL A 187 5.18 -12.98 -8.30
CA VAL A 187 6.24 -13.81 -8.86
C VAL A 187 5.96 -15.25 -8.43
N PRO A 188 5.98 -16.24 -9.35
CA PRO A 188 5.63 -17.61 -9.02
C PRO A 188 6.77 -18.37 -8.30
N SER A 189 7.30 -17.82 -7.21
CA SER A 189 8.29 -18.48 -6.36
C SER A 189 7.94 -18.27 -4.90
N LYS A 190 7.83 -19.37 -4.12
CA LYS A 190 7.55 -19.30 -2.67
C LYS A 190 8.61 -18.52 -1.90
N SER A 191 9.85 -18.46 -2.37
CA SER A 191 10.90 -17.67 -1.71
C SER A 191 10.74 -16.16 -1.91
N ASN A 192 9.95 -15.73 -2.88
CA ASN A 192 9.81 -14.33 -3.26
C ASN A 192 8.79 -13.60 -2.37
N LEU A 193 9.10 -12.35 -2.02
CA LEU A 193 8.19 -11.47 -1.27
C LEU A 193 6.81 -11.33 -1.94
N LEU A 194 6.76 -11.39 -3.28
CA LEU A 194 5.54 -11.25 -4.06
C LEU A 194 4.87 -12.59 -4.38
N TRP A 195 5.09 -13.63 -3.57
CA TRP A 195 4.32 -14.86 -3.67
C TRP A 195 2.91 -14.70 -3.08
N ARG A 196 1.90 -15.20 -3.79
CA ARG A 196 0.49 -14.96 -3.51
C ARG A 196 -0.03 -15.48 -2.15
N THR A 197 0.65 -16.45 -1.50
CA THR A 197 0.18 -17.04 -0.23
C THR A 197 1.01 -16.58 0.96
N PHE A 198 0.52 -16.76 2.20
CA PHE A 198 1.22 -16.33 3.43
C PHE A 198 2.57 -17.01 3.67
N SER A 199 2.80 -18.18 3.08
CA SER A 199 4.07 -18.90 3.10
C SER A 199 5.16 -18.31 2.18
N ARG A 200 5.02 -17.03 1.83
CA ARG A 200 5.99 -16.27 1.03
C ARG A 200 7.28 -16.03 1.82
N GLY A 201 8.41 -16.09 1.11
CA GLY A 201 9.72 -15.71 1.61
C GLY A 201 9.95 -14.21 1.53
N ASP A 202 11.21 -13.82 1.61
CA ASP A 202 11.66 -12.42 1.68
C ASP A 202 12.62 -12.06 0.54
N GLU A 203 12.70 -12.87 -0.51
CA GLU A 203 13.61 -12.62 -1.64
C GLU A 203 12.98 -11.70 -2.69
N VAL A 204 13.82 -10.97 -3.41
CA VAL A 204 13.41 -10.14 -4.55
C VAL A 204 14.38 -10.30 -5.71
N LYS A 205 13.85 -10.22 -6.93
CA LYS A 205 14.65 -10.23 -8.16
C LYS A 205 15.25 -8.85 -8.40
N TRP A 206 16.35 -8.78 -9.14
CA TRP A 206 17.02 -7.52 -9.46
C TRP A 206 16.08 -6.51 -10.15
N TRP A 207 15.21 -6.96 -11.06
CA TRP A 207 14.25 -6.07 -11.73
C TRP A 207 13.15 -5.58 -10.78
N GLN A 208 12.78 -6.38 -9.77
CA GLN A 208 11.86 -5.93 -8.72
C GLN A 208 12.48 -4.78 -7.93
N LYS A 209 13.81 -4.78 -7.74
CA LYS A 209 14.51 -3.64 -7.11
C LYS A 209 14.39 -2.37 -7.95
N ASN A 210 14.63 -2.47 -9.26
CA ASN A 210 14.46 -1.33 -10.18
C ASN A 210 13.05 -0.76 -10.12
N ILE A 211 12.03 -1.61 -10.27
CA ILE A 211 10.63 -1.17 -10.28
C ILE A 211 10.23 -0.59 -8.93
N PHE A 212 10.56 -1.25 -7.82
CA PHE A 212 10.19 -0.75 -6.50
C PHE A 212 10.84 0.62 -6.23
N ARG A 213 12.14 0.72 -6.46
CA ARG A 213 12.90 1.95 -6.16
C ARG A 213 12.55 3.12 -7.07
N SER A 214 12.05 2.87 -8.29
CA SER A 214 11.61 3.95 -9.17
C SER A 214 10.15 4.39 -8.96
N SER A 215 9.41 3.73 -8.05
CA SER A 215 8.06 4.16 -7.66
C SER A 215 8.04 5.59 -7.12
N ARG A 216 6.97 6.34 -7.40
CA ARG A 216 6.74 7.68 -6.82
C ARG A 216 6.64 7.73 -5.30
N HIS A 217 6.41 6.58 -4.67
CA HIS A 217 6.34 6.43 -3.22
C HIS A 217 7.73 6.31 -2.57
N VAL A 218 8.77 6.00 -3.36
CA VAL A 218 10.13 5.74 -2.88
C VAL A 218 11.03 6.89 -3.31
N THR A 219 11.35 7.78 -2.37
CA THR A 219 12.04 9.06 -2.63
C THR A 219 13.36 9.14 -1.86
N TYR A 220 14.13 10.21 -2.06
CA TYR A 220 15.37 10.44 -1.29
C TYR A 220 15.12 11.27 -0.01
N TRP A 221 13.91 11.79 0.22
CA TRP A 221 13.61 12.79 1.27
C TRP A 221 12.49 12.40 2.25
#